data_AF-A0A947APZ1-F1
#
_entry.id   AF-A0A947APZ1-F1
#
_cell.length_a   1.000
_cell.length_b   1.000
_cell.length_c   1.000
_cell.angle_alpha   90.00
_cell.angle_beta   90.00
_cell.angle_gamma   90.00
#
_symmetry.space_group_name_H-M   'P 1'
#
loop_
_entity.id
_entity.type
_entity.pdbx_description
1 polymer ?
#
loop_
_entity_poly.entity_id
_entity_poly.type
_entity_poly.pdbx_seq_one_letter_code
_entity_poly.pdbx_strand_id
1 'polypeptide(L)' 'EYERYDNESALETLLAYNIEDTVNLERLLVEAYNRNIASTPFAEDLYLPFPSCPQLIFQPDAEIVSLIKRHYC' A
#
# COMPACT_ATOMS: atom_id res chain seq x y z
N GLU A 1 -7.66 2.66 -20.13
CA GLU A 1 -8.94 2.12 -19.62
C GLU A 1 -9.86 3.19 -19.04
N TYR A 2 -9.39 4.14 -18.22
CA TYR A 2 -10.21 5.30 -17.81
C TYR A 2 -10.48 6.28 -18.95
N GLU A 3 -9.44 6.74 -19.67
CA GLU A 3 -9.57 7.63 -20.84
C GLU A 3 -10.34 7.02 -22.02
N ARG A 4 -10.61 5.70 -22.00
CA ARG A 4 -11.32 5.00 -23.08
C ARG A 4 -12.80 4.74 -22.78
N TYR A 5 -13.24 4.77 -21.52
CA TYR A 5 -14.59 4.28 -21.16
C TYR A 5 -15.33 5.07 -20.08
N ASP A 6 -14.80 6.21 -19.59
CA ASP A 6 -15.48 7.06 -18.58
C ASP A 6 -16.00 6.25 -17.38
N ASN A 7 -15.21 5.26 -16.96
CA ASN A 7 -15.62 4.27 -15.98
C ASN A 7 -15.10 4.67 -14.59
N GLU A 8 -15.94 5.35 -13.82
CA GLU A 8 -15.65 5.80 -12.45
C GLU A 8 -15.19 4.66 -11.54
N SER A 9 -15.76 3.45 -11.67
CA SER A 9 -15.35 2.29 -10.86
C SER A 9 -13.92 1.83 -11.16
N ALA A 10 -13.44 2.01 -12.39
CA ALA A 10 -12.05 1.75 -12.74
C ALA A 10 -11.10 2.79 -12.11
N LEU A 11 -11.51 4.05 -12.02
CA LEU A 11 -10.75 5.09 -11.32
C LEU A 11 -10.72 4.86 -9.81
N GLU A 12 -11.86 4.53 -9.20
CA GLU A 12 -11.95 4.21 -7.77
C GLU A 12 -11.04 3.03 -7.41
N THR A 13 -11.03 1.99 -8.25
CA THR A 13 -10.10 0.86 -8.08
C THR A 13 -8.65 1.32 -8.18
N LEU A 14 -8.29 2.11 -9.19
CA LEU A 14 -6.92 2.60 -9.38
C LEU A 14 -6.45 3.47 -8.20
N LEU A 15 -7.35 4.29 -7.65
CA LEU A 15 -7.10 5.10 -6.46
C LEU A 15 -6.96 4.24 -5.21
N ALA A 16 -7.82 3.23 -5.02
CA ALA A 16 -7.73 2.30 -3.90
C ALA A 16 -6.37 1.59 -3.86
N TYR A 17 -5.86 1.13 -5.02
CA TYR A 17 -4.53 0.52 -5.11
C TYR A 17 -3.39 1.50 -4.80
N ASN A 18 -3.42 2.69 -5.40
CA ASN A 18 -2.37 3.69 -5.13
C ASN A 18 -2.34 4.09 -3.64
N ILE A 19 -3.52 4.18 -3.02
CA ILE A 19 -3.63 4.43 -1.57
C ILE A 19 -3.09 3.22 -0.81
N GLU A 20 -3.55 2.00 -1.09
CA GLU A 20 -3.11 0.77 -0.42
C GLU A 20 -1.58 0.60 -0.47
N ASP A 21 -0.97 0.80 -1.64
CA ASP A 21 0.47 0.71 -1.79
C ASP A 21 1.20 1.81 -1.00
N THR A 22 0.71 3.05 -1.06
CA THR A 22 1.33 4.20 -0.39
C THR A 22 1.23 4.12 1.13
N VAL A 23 0.07 3.70 1.65
CA VAL A 23 -0.14 3.63 3.11
C VAL A 23 0.73 2.55 3.77
N ASN A 24 1.18 1.56 3.01
CA ASN A 24 2.10 0.53 3.49
C ASN A 24 3.56 0.99 3.52
N LEU A 25 3.94 2.07 2.83
CA LEU A 25 5.34 2.50 2.72
C LEU A 25 5.92 2.92 4.07
N GLU A 26 5.17 3.62 4.91
CA GLU A 26 5.63 4.02 6.25
C GLU A 26 5.96 2.81 7.12
N ARG A 27 5.07 1.81 7.14
CA ARG A 27 5.27 0.57 7.89
C ARG A 27 6.50 -0.20 7.39
N LEU A 28 6.66 -0.31 6.07
CA LEU A 28 7.81 -0.97 5.46
C LEU A 28 9.13 -0.24 5.76
N LEU A 29 9.11 1.09 5.79
CA LEU A 29 10.26 1.90 6.14
C LEU A 29 10.66 1.68 7.61
N VAL A 30 9.70 1.69 8.54
CA VAL A 30 9.95 1.40 9.96
C VAL A 30 10.51 -0.01 10.14
N GLU A 31 9.95 -1.01 9.45
CA GLU A 31 10.47 -2.39 9.47
C GLU A 31 11.93 -2.45 9.01
N ALA A 32 12.24 -1.89 7.83
CA ALA A 32 13.58 -1.92 7.26
C ALA A 32 14.59 -1.17 8.15
N TYR A 33 14.19 -0.02 8.69
CA TYR A 33 15.00 0.76 9.61
C TYR A 33 15.29 -0.01 10.89
N ASN A 34 14.26 -0.57 11.54
CA ASN A 34 14.40 -1.32 12.79
C ASN A 34 15.28 -2.57 12.61
N ARG A 35 15.16 -3.28 11.47
CA ARG A 35 16.04 -4.42 11.15
C ARG A 35 17.51 -3.99 11.02
N ASN A 36 17.77 -2.85 10.38
CA ASN A 36 19.13 -2.32 10.28
C ASN A 36 19.67 -1.93 11.66
N ILE A 37 18.89 -1.21 12.46
CA ILE A 37 19.27 -0.76 13.80
C ILE A 37 19.51 -1.92 14.76
N ALA A 38 18.74 -3.01 14.67
CA ALA A 38 18.90 -4.20 15.51
C ALA A 38 20.28 -4.88 15.37
N SER A 39 20.99 -4.63 14.26
CA SER A 39 22.36 -5.12 14.05
C SER A 39 23.44 -4.21 14.67
N THR A 40 23.04 -3.10 15.29
CA THR A 40 23.93 -2.09 15.87
C THR A 40 23.79 -2.02 17.39
N PRO A 41 24.77 -1.48 18.13
CA PRO A 41 24.65 -1.23 19.56
C PRO A 41 23.57 -0.21 19.96
N PHE A 42 22.92 0.45 19.00
CA PHE A 42 21.93 1.52 19.24
C PHE A 42 20.48 1.02 19.27
N ALA A 43 20.27 -0.30 19.27
CA ALA A 43 18.96 -0.91 19.16
C ALA A 43 17.99 -0.52 20.29
N GLU A 44 18.50 -0.30 21.50
CA GLU A 44 17.68 0.06 22.66
C GLU A 44 17.16 1.52 22.58
N ASP A 45 17.95 2.42 21.99
CA ASP A 45 17.66 3.87 21.98
C ASP A 45 16.94 4.33 20.71
N LEU A 46 17.15 3.66 19.58
CA LEU A 46 16.72 4.14 18.26
C LEU A 46 15.56 3.34 17.66
N TYR A 47 15.02 2.35 18.37
CA TYR A 47 13.91 1.56 17.83
C TYR A 47 12.67 2.43 17.60
N LEU A 48 12.10 2.37 16.39
CA LEU A 48 10.90 3.11 16.04
C LEU A 48 9.65 2.25 16.29
N PRO A 49 8.59 2.80 16.91
CA PRO A 49 7.30 2.11 16.98
C PRO A 49 6.70 1.99 15.58
N PHE A 50 5.96 0.90 15.33
CA PHE A 50 5.19 0.79 14.09
C PHE A 50 4.08 1.86 14.05
N PRO A 51 3.81 2.44 12.88
CA PRO A 51 2.69 3.35 12.73
C PRO A 51 1.38 2.60 12.97
N SER A 52 0.38 3.32 13.47
CA SER A 52 -0.99 2.81 13.53
C SER A 52 -1.46 2.44 12.12
N CYS A 53 -2.19 1.33 11.99
CA CYS A 53 -2.74 0.92 10.71
C CYS A 53 -3.58 2.07 10.11
N PRO A 54 -3.20 2.59 8.92
CA PRO A 54 -3.94 3.68 8.29
C PRO A 54 -5.34 3.19 7.92
N GLN A 55 -6.35 4.02 8.20
CA GLN A 55 -7.71 3.73 7.79
C GLN A 55 -7.79 3.79 6.26
N LEU A 56 -8.03 2.65 5.63
CA LEU A 56 -8.29 2.58 4.19
C LEU A 56 -9.67 3.19 3.91
N ILE A 57 -9.68 4.37 3.29
CA ILE A 57 -10.92 5.10 2.93
C ILE A 57 -11.58 4.48 1.69
N PHE A 58 -10.81 3.75 0.87
CA PHE A 58 -11.27 3.11 -0.35
C PHE A 58 -10.94 1.61 -0.31
N GLN A 59 -11.95 0.78 -0.57
CA GLN A 59 -11.78 -0.67 -0.77
C GLN A 59 -11.81 -0.96 -2.27
N PRO A 60 -10.81 -1.66 -2.82
CA PRO A 60 -10.81 -2.00 -4.24
C PRO A 60 -11.96 -2.96 -4.56
N ASP A 61 -12.59 -2.77 -5.73
CA ASP A 61 -13.58 -3.71 -6.24
C ASP A 61 -12.86 -4.99 -6.73
N ALA A 62 -13.06 -6.09 -5.99
CA ALA A 62 -12.43 -7.37 -6.27
C ALA A 62 -12.77 -7.95 -7.66
N GLU A 63 -13.93 -7.62 -8.23
CA GLU A 63 -14.32 -8.07 -9.57
C GLU A 63 -13.52 -7.33 -10.65
N ILE A 64 -13.36 -6.01 -10.51
CA ILE A 64 -12.56 -5.19 -11.44
C ILE A 64 -11.10 -5.65 -11.43
N VAL A 65 -10.55 -5.94 -10.24
CA VAL A 65 -9.20 -6.50 -10.09
C VAL A 65 -9.03 -7.81 -10.83
N SER A 66 -10.02 -8.70 -10.69
CA SER A 66 -10.00 -10.01 -11.34
C SER A 66 -10.14 -9.91 -12.86
N LEU A 67 -10.80 -8.86 -13.37
CA LEU A 67 -10.92 -8.58 -14.79
C LEU A 67 -9.58 -8.07 -15.36
N ILE A 68 -8.95 -7.09 -14.71
CA ILE A 68 -7.66 -6.53 -15.13
C ILE A 68 -6.57 -7.63 -15.11
N LYS A 69 -6.48 -8.43 -14.03
CA LYS A 69 -5.50 -9.54 -13.96
C LYS A 69 -5.64 -10.55 -15.10
N ARG A 70 -6.85 -10.79 -15.60
CA ARG A 70 -7.10 -11.68 -16.74
C ARG A 70 -6.68 -11.08 -18.09
N HIS A 71 -6.52 -9.76 -18.18
CA HIS A 71 -6.12 -9.08 -19.42
C HIS A 71 -4.61 -8.92 -19.58
N TYR A 72 -3.84 -8.97 -18.48
CA TYR A 72 -2.39 -8.74 -18.49
C TYR A 72 -1.56 -9.97 -18.06
N CYS A 73 -2.18 -11.12 -17.77
CA CYS A 73 -1.53 -12.41 -17.51
C CYS A 73 -1.84 -13.44 -18.59
#